data_AF-A0A1B6JSK5-F1
#
_entry.id   AF-A0A1B6JSK5-F1
#
_cell.length_a   1.000
_cell.length_b   1.000
_cell.length_c   1.000
_cell.angle_alpha   90.00
_cell.angle_beta   90.00
_cell.angle_gamma   90.00
#
_symmetry.space_group_name_H-M   'P 1'
#
loop_
_entity.id
_entity.type
_entity.pdbx_description
1 polymer ?
#
loop_
_entity_poly.entity_id
_entity_poly.type
_entity_poly.pdbx_seq_one_letter_code
_entity_poly.pdbx_strand_id
1 'polypeptide(L)'
;RLHVQEHRFCLTVGVPPRLVGHWQVRQLRKYGLVDNKFCFEGGSSCGKGEGLYVLVTDQGENITRAFQMAAEGRLAVRRRPLARNMSVMTSPRRSMHPRVSDLSCVQSVDLTTDSSCGCSRSHDDLLGWPS
;
A
#
# COMPACT_ATOMS: atom_id res chain seq x y z
N ARG A 1 7.08 11.65 -14.57
CA ARG A 1 7.91 11.56 -13.33
C ARG A 1 7.51 10.32 -12.55
N LEU A 2 8.48 9.57 -12.03
CA LEU A 2 8.28 8.38 -11.20
C LEU A 2 8.54 8.74 -9.73
N HIS A 3 7.64 8.33 -8.84
CA HIS A 3 7.75 8.55 -7.40
C HIS A 3 7.64 7.21 -6.67
N VAL A 4 8.52 6.95 -5.71
CA VAL A 4 8.52 5.71 -4.90
C VAL A 4 8.29 6.08 -3.44
N GLN A 5 7.35 5.41 -2.79
CA GLN A 5 7.00 5.65 -1.39
C GLN A 5 6.58 4.34 -0.72
N GLU A 6 7.28 3.97 0.36
CA GLU A 6 7.04 2.73 1.11
C GLU A 6 7.09 1.49 0.20
N HIS A 7 5.96 0.80 0.01
CA HIS A 7 5.83 -0.39 -0.85
C HIS A 7 5.14 -0.06 -2.18
N ARG A 8 4.99 1.22 -2.52
CA ARG A 8 4.21 1.70 -3.66
C ARG A 8 5.01 2.67 -4.51
N PHE A 9 4.60 2.81 -5.77
CA PHE A 9 5.14 3.84 -6.65
C PHE A 9 4.05 4.33 -7.60
N CYS A 10 4.26 5.50 -8.19
CA CYS A 10 3.34 6.09 -9.14
C CYS A 10 4.03 6.86 -10.26
N LEU A 11 3.30 7.01 -11.36
CA LEU A 11 3.70 7.84 -12.50
C LEU A 11 2.81 9.08 -12.59
N THR A 12 3.43 10.22 -12.83
CA THR A 12 2.74 11.51 -12.99
C THR A 12 3.19 12.25 -14.24
N VAL A 13 2.29 13.01 -14.86
CA VAL A 13 2.53 13.78 -16.10
C VAL A 13 1.91 15.17 -16.03
N GLY A 14 2.39 16.10 -16.85
CA GLY A 14 1.81 17.43 -17.05
C GLY A 14 1.99 18.43 -15.92
N VAL A 15 1.42 19.63 -16.11
CA VAL A 15 1.29 20.71 -15.13
C VAL A 15 -0.16 21.22 -15.19
N PRO A 16 -0.95 21.15 -14.10
CA PRO A 16 -0.62 20.55 -12.81
C PRO A 16 -0.44 19.02 -12.90
N PRO A 17 0.35 18.38 -12.01
CA PRO A 17 0.63 16.95 -12.08
C PRO A 17 -0.64 16.09 -12.03
N ARG A 18 -0.77 15.17 -13.00
CA ARG A 18 -1.86 14.19 -13.06
C ARG A 18 -1.31 12.79 -12.88
N LEU A 19 -2.02 11.97 -12.09
CA LEU A 19 -1.67 10.58 -11.86
C LEU A 19 -1.99 9.75 -13.12
N VAL A 20 -1.00 9.06 -13.65
CA VAL A 20 -1.14 8.13 -14.78
C VAL A 20 -1.48 6.73 -14.28
N GLY A 21 -0.82 6.32 -13.20
CA GLY A 21 -1.02 5.02 -12.58
C GLY A 21 -0.29 4.92 -11.25
N HIS A 22 -0.70 3.94 -10.46
CA HIS A 22 -0.09 3.59 -9.19
C HIS A 22 0.01 2.07 -9.08
N TRP A 23 1.06 1.60 -8.43
CA TRP A 23 1.34 0.18 -8.29
C TRP A 23 1.88 -0.11 -6.89
N GLN A 24 1.62 -1.31 -6.39
CA GLN A 24 2.40 -1.86 -5.29
C GLN A 24 3.57 -2.66 -5.87
N VAL A 25 4.75 -2.50 -5.29
CA VAL A 25 5.96 -3.20 -5.76
C VAL A 25 5.77 -4.72 -5.71
N ARG A 26 5.03 -5.23 -4.71
CA ARG A 26 4.70 -6.66 -4.56
C ARG A 26 3.78 -7.22 -5.65
N GLN A 27 3.07 -6.37 -6.39
CA GLN A 27 2.16 -6.79 -7.47
C GLN A 27 2.85 -6.84 -8.84
N LEU A 28 4.11 -6.41 -8.93
CA LEU A 28 4.90 -6.54 -10.15
C LEU A 28 5.34 -7.99 -10.36
N ARG A 29 5.37 -8.41 -11.61
CA ARG A 29 5.95 -9.71 -12.02
C ARG A 29 7.46 -9.64 -12.10
N LYS A 30 7.99 -8.53 -12.64
CA LYS A 30 9.43 -8.25 -12.79
C LYS A 30 9.69 -6.75 -12.92
N TYR A 31 10.90 -6.33 -12.58
CA TYR A 31 11.43 -4.99 -12.83
C TYR A 31 12.95 -5.03 -12.97
N GLY A 32 13.54 -4.04 -13.65
CA GLY A 32 15.00 -3.93 -13.80
C GLY A 32 15.44 -2.90 -14.83
N LEU A 33 16.75 -2.67 -14.91
CA LEU A 33 17.39 -1.80 -15.88
C LEU A 33 17.90 -2.62 -17.07
N VAL A 34 17.58 -2.19 -18.30
CA VAL A 34 18.06 -2.77 -19.57
C VAL A 34 18.40 -1.62 -20.52
N ASP A 35 19.64 -1.53 -21.00
CA ASP A 35 20.07 -0.54 -22.01
C ASP A 35 19.60 0.91 -21.75
N ASN A 36 19.84 1.44 -20.55
CA ASN A 36 19.40 2.78 -20.12
C ASN A 36 17.87 2.98 -20.13
N LYS A 37 17.12 1.87 -20.01
CA LYS A 37 15.68 1.85 -19.85
C LYS A 37 15.33 1.09 -18.58
N PHE A 38 14.62 1.72 -17.68
CA PHE A 38 14.03 1.01 -16.56
C PHE A 38 12.71 0.38 -17.00
N CYS A 39 12.57 -0.92 -16.82
CA CYS A 39 11.42 -1.70 -17.24
C CYS A 39 10.71 -2.27 -16.01
N PHE A 40 9.38 -2.30 -16.03
CA PHE A 40 8.60 -3.04 -15.04
C PHE A 40 7.34 -3.64 -15.66
N GLU A 41 6.93 -4.82 -15.18
CA GLU A 41 5.71 -5.48 -15.60
C GLU A 41 4.73 -5.60 -14.42
N GLY A 42 3.59 -4.92 -14.54
CA GLY A 42 2.49 -5.06 -13.60
C GLY A 42 1.78 -6.40 -13.78
N GLY A 43 1.59 -7.14 -12.69
CA GLY A 43 0.78 -8.36 -12.69
C GLY A 43 -0.72 -8.07 -12.78
N SER A 44 -1.51 -9.13 -12.93
CA SER A 44 -2.97 -9.01 -13.15
C SER A 44 -3.72 -8.42 -11.94
N SER A 45 -3.13 -8.47 -10.74
CA SER A 45 -3.67 -7.80 -9.54
C SER A 45 -3.51 -6.27 -9.55
N CYS A 46 -2.77 -5.71 -10.52
CA CYS A 46 -2.63 -4.27 -10.72
C CYS A 46 -3.84 -3.65 -11.44
N GLY A 47 -4.77 -4.46 -11.97
CA GLY A 47 -5.94 -3.99 -12.72
C GLY A 47 -5.53 -3.12 -13.92
N LYS A 48 -5.92 -1.84 -13.92
CA LYS A 48 -5.54 -0.88 -14.98
C LYS A 48 -4.01 -0.68 -15.12
N GLY A 49 -3.24 -1.08 -14.12
CA GLY A 49 -1.78 -1.04 -14.13
C GLY A 49 -1.12 -2.34 -14.61
N GLU A 50 -1.87 -3.33 -15.10
CA GLU A 50 -1.28 -4.54 -15.72
C GLU A 50 -0.47 -4.18 -16.98
N GLY A 51 0.54 -5.00 -17.30
CA GLY A 51 1.31 -4.90 -18.54
C GLY A 51 2.74 -4.38 -18.36
N LEU A 52 3.46 -4.24 -19.48
CA LEU A 52 4.86 -3.83 -19.55
C LEU A 52 5.00 -2.31 -19.72
N TYR A 53 5.85 -1.71 -18.90
CA TYR A 53 6.17 -0.28 -18.94
C TYR A 53 7.67 -0.10 -19.07
N VAL A 54 8.07 0.87 -19.91
CA VAL A 54 9.47 1.18 -20.19
C VAL A 54 9.71 2.68 -19.99
N LEU A 55 10.66 3.03 -19.12
CA LEU A 55 11.07 4.39 -18.84
C LEU A 55 12.48 4.60 -19.37
N VAL A 56 12.64 5.53 -20.30
CA VAL A 56 13.97 5.99 -20.71
C VAL A 56 14.55 6.84 -19.58
N THR A 57 15.69 6.44 -19.02
CA THR A 57 16.29 7.12 -17.87
C THR A 57 17.77 6.77 -17.72
N ASP A 58 18.56 7.77 -17.38
CA ASP A 58 19.96 7.67 -16.93
C ASP A 58 20.07 7.30 -15.43
N GLN A 59 18.97 7.34 -14.68
CA GLN A 59 18.90 7.06 -13.24
C GLN A 59 18.42 5.63 -12.94
N GLY A 60 18.52 4.72 -13.91
CA GLY A 60 17.95 3.36 -13.82
C GLY A 60 18.47 2.55 -12.62
N GLU A 61 19.76 2.68 -12.29
CA GLU A 61 20.35 2.00 -11.14
C GLU A 61 19.75 2.50 -9.81
N ASN A 62 19.58 3.82 -9.69
CA ASN A 62 18.99 4.45 -8.51
C ASN A 62 17.52 4.02 -8.33
N ILE A 63 16.76 3.94 -9.43
CA ILE A 63 15.38 3.45 -9.42
C ILE A 63 15.34 1.98 -8.99
N THR A 64 16.23 1.14 -9.54
CA THR A 64 16.31 -0.29 -9.20
C THR A 64 16.60 -0.48 -7.70
N ARG A 65 17.58 0.25 -7.14
CA ARG A 65 17.87 0.22 -5.70
C ARG A 65 16.68 0.68 -4.87
N ALA A 66 15.97 1.72 -5.30
CA ALA A 66 14.77 2.19 -4.60
C ALA A 66 13.65 1.13 -4.60
N PHE A 67 13.46 0.41 -5.70
CA PHE A 67 12.47 -0.68 -5.80
C PHE A 67 12.84 -1.87 -4.92
N GLN A 68 14.13 -2.22 -4.84
CA GLN A 68 14.62 -3.26 -3.93
C GLN A 68 14.33 -2.89 -2.47
N MET A 69 14.70 -1.67 -2.05
CA MET A 69 14.39 -1.17 -0.71
C MET A 69 12.87 -1.11 -0.45
N ALA A 70 12.07 -0.75 -1.45
CA ALA A 70 10.61 -0.71 -1.35
C ALA A 70 10.01 -2.11 -1.19
N ALA A 71 10.53 -3.11 -1.92
CA ALA A 71 10.10 -4.49 -1.81
C ALA A 71 10.39 -5.07 -0.41
N GLU A 72 11.54 -4.71 0.16
CA GLU A 72 11.97 -5.09 1.51
C GLU A 72 11.31 -4.26 2.63
N GLY A 73 10.57 -3.21 2.28
CA GLY A 73 9.97 -2.29 3.26
C GLY A 73 10.98 -1.40 4.00
N ARG A 74 12.17 -1.25 3.44
CA ARG A 74 13.31 -0.51 4.01
C ARG A 74 13.46 0.91 3.47
N LEU A 75 12.51 1.41 2.66
CA LEU A 75 12.47 2.82 2.31
C LEU A 75 12.24 3.64 3.58
N ALA A 76 13.33 4.22 4.10
CA ALA A 76 13.29 5.07 5.28
C ALA A 76 12.38 6.28 4.99
N VAL A 77 11.13 6.20 5.45
CA VAL A 77 10.27 7.37 5.50
C VAL A 77 10.83 8.25 6.60
N ARG A 78 11.43 9.38 6.23
CA ARG A 78 11.72 10.45 7.19
C ARG A 78 10.38 11.00 7.66
N ARG A 79 9.72 10.28 8.58
CA ARG A 79 8.58 10.76 9.34
C ARG A 79 9.10 12.00 10.05
N ARG A 80 8.73 13.19 9.57
CA ARG A 80 8.90 14.41 10.37
C ARG A 80 8.26 14.09 11.72
N PRO A 81 9.00 14.15 12.84
CA PRO A 81 8.37 14.09 14.14
C PRO A 81 7.33 15.18 14.13
N LEU A 82 6.05 14.83 14.23
CA LEU A 82 5.04 15.81 14.58
C LEU A 82 5.48 16.28 15.96
N ALA A 83 6.01 17.49 16.03
CA ALA A 83 6.29 18.15 17.29
C ALA A 83 4.95 18.33 18.00
N ARG A 84 4.51 17.31 18.75
CA ARG A 84 3.43 17.44 19.72
C ARG A 84 3.97 18.40 20.77
N ASN A 85 3.49 19.63 20.72
CA ASN A 85 3.62 20.61 21.78
C ASN A 85 3.03 20.04 23.09
N MET A 86 3.86 19.35 23.88
CA MET A 86 3.54 18.81 25.20
C MET A 86 3.38 19.88 26.30
N SER A 87 3.00 21.12 25.95
CA SER A 87 3.01 22.26 26.89
C SER A 87 1.67 22.52 27.58
N VAL A 88 0.89 21.50 27.93
CA VAL A 88 -0.32 21.66 28.77
C VAL A 88 -0.43 20.57 29.85
N MET A 89 0.58 20.47 30.68
CA MET A 89 0.45 20.05 32.08
C MET A 89 0.73 21.33 32.90
N THR A 90 -0.02 21.79 33.89
CA THR A 90 -1.00 21.21 34.82
C THR A 90 -1.94 22.34 35.28
N SER A 91 -3.26 22.16 35.32
CA SER A 91 -4.13 23.04 36.11
C SER A 91 -4.55 22.32 37.39
N PRO A 92 -4.12 22.77 38.59
CA PRO A 92 -4.54 22.16 39.85
C PRO A 92 -5.90 22.68 40.33
N ARG A 93 -6.71 21.77 40.88
CA ARG A 93 -7.86 21.94 41.80
C ARG A 93 -9.26 22.01 41.14
N ARG A 94 -10.04 20.94 41.32
CA ARG A 94 -10.95 20.77 42.49
C ARG A 94 -11.56 19.35 42.49
N SER A 95 -11.29 18.62 43.58
CA SER A 95 -12.07 17.44 44.00
C SER A 95 -13.43 17.90 44.53
N MET A 96 -14.51 17.22 44.13
CA MET A 96 -15.66 16.87 44.98
C MET A 96 -16.37 15.63 44.37
N HIS A 97 -16.80 14.74 45.26
CA HIS A 97 -17.16 13.33 45.07
C HIS A 97 -18.65 13.10 44.66
N PRO A 98 -19.14 11.83 44.55
CA PRO A 98 -20.05 11.34 43.51
C PRO A 98 -21.54 11.33 43.92
N ARG A 99 -22.44 11.08 42.95
CA ARG A 99 -23.77 10.50 43.23
C ARG A 99 -24.14 9.44 42.19
N VAL A 100 -24.86 8.47 42.74
CA VAL A 100 -25.17 7.11 42.30
C VAL A 100 -26.36 7.01 41.34
N SER A 101 -26.40 5.88 40.62
CA SER A 101 -27.56 5.08 40.14
C SER A 101 -28.59 5.70 39.18
N ASP A 102 -28.78 5.08 38.01
CA ASP A 102 -29.91 4.14 37.84
C ASP A 102 -29.80 3.20 36.61
N LEU A 103 -29.86 1.91 36.93
CA LEU A 103 -30.55 0.76 36.30
C LEU A 103 -30.79 0.70 34.77
N SER A 104 -30.13 -0.30 34.18
CA SER A 104 -30.63 -1.33 33.24
C SER A 104 -31.80 -1.00 32.29
N CYS A 105 -31.53 -1.12 30.99
CA CYS A 105 -32.50 -1.65 30.04
C CYS A 105 -31.84 -2.71 29.16
N VAL A 106 -32.40 -3.92 29.26
CA VAL A 106 -32.32 -5.10 28.38
C VAL A 106 -32.51 -4.68 26.90
N GLN A 107 -32.15 -5.41 25.84
CA GLN A 107 -32.23 -6.84 25.59
C GLN A 107 -31.52 -7.12 24.24
N SER A 108 -31.04 -8.35 24.11
CA SER A 108 -30.39 -8.97 22.96
C SER A 108 -31.28 -9.11 21.72
N VAL A 109 -30.69 -9.06 20.52
CA VAL A 109 -31.11 -9.88 19.36
C VAL A 109 -29.89 -10.27 18.53
N ASP A 110 -29.52 -11.55 18.60
CA ASP A 110 -28.70 -12.25 17.60
C ASP A 110 -29.65 -12.80 16.53
N LEU A 111 -29.42 -12.51 15.25
CA LEU A 111 -29.90 -13.35 14.14
C LEU A 111 -28.93 -13.33 12.95
N THR A 112 -28.15 -14.41 12.89
CA THR A 112 -27.76 -15.24 11.73
C THR A 112 -28.13 -14.76 10.32
N THR A 113 -27.15 -14.70 9.41
CA THR A 113 -27.29 -15.33 8.09
C THR A 113 -25.92 -15.70 7.50
N ASP A 114 -25.76 -17.00 7.24
CA ASP A 114 -24.68 -17.62 6.46
C ASP A 114 -24.67 -17.08 5.03
N SER A 115 -23.50 -16.79 4.48
CA SER A 115 -23.29 -16.67 3.03
C SER A 115 -21.86 -17.04 2.67
N SER A 116 -21.58 -18.34 2.72
CA SER A 116 -20.43 -18.94 2.06
C SER A 116 -20.51 -18.75 0.53
N CYS A 117 -19.41 -18.32 -0.10
CA CYS A 117 -19.24 -18.42 -1.54
C CYS A 117 -17.91 -19.12 -1.85
N GLY A 118 -18.00 -20.43 -2.07
CA GLY A 118 -16.93 -21.24 -2.64
C GLY A 118 -16.84 -21.05 -4.14
N CYS A 119 -15.62 -21.01 -4.68
CA CYS A 119 -15.36 -21.19 -6.09
C CYS A 119 -14.24 -22.23 -6.23
N SER A 120 -14.63 -23.48 -6.43
CA SER A 120 -13.76 -24.55 -6.91
C SER A 120 -13.31 -24.23 -8.34
N ARG A 121 -12.01 -24.35 -8.62
CA ARG A 121 -11.54 -24.55 -10.00
C ARG A 121 -10.53 -25.69 -10.04
N SER A 122 -10.78 -26.53 -11.03
CA SER A 122 -10.34 -27.89 -11.26
C SER A 122 -8.87 -28.01 -11.70
N HIS A 123 -8.37 -29.22 -11.45
CA HIS A 123 -7.13 -29.82 -11.92
C HIS A 123 -7.15 -30.00 -13.46
N ASP A 124 -5.95 -30.22 -14.00
CA ASP A 124 -5.57 -30.60 -15.37
C ASP A 124 -5.49 -29.47 -16.41
N ASP A 125 -4.25 -29.01 -16.67
CA ASP A 125 -3.63 -29.31 -17.97
C ASP A 125 -2.10 -29.15 -17.90
N LEU A 126 -1.46 -30.31 -18.06
CA LEU A 126 -0.06 -30.57 -18.32
C LEU A 126 0.27 -30.02 -19.72
N LEU A 127 1.33 -29.22 -19.90
CA LEU A 127 2.18 -29.15 -21.11
C LEU A 127 3.29 -28.09 -20.92
N GLY A 128 4.52 -28.56 -20.82
CA GLY A 128 5.73 -27.77 -20.60
C GLY A 128 6.19 -26.99 -21.83
N TRP A 129 6.95 -25.92 -21.59
CA TRP A 129 7.64 -25.15 -22.61
C TRP A 129 9.07 -25.67 -22.76
N PRO A 130 9.63 -25.80 -23.97
CA PRO A 130 10.98 -26.31 -24.17
C PRO A 130 12.05 -25.23 -23.92
N SER A 131 13.23 -25.73 -23.53
CA SER A 131 14.52 -25.02 -23.42
C SER A 131 15.10 -24.62 -24.78
#